data_AF-G9YWD2-F1
#
_entry.id   AF-G9YWD2-F1
#
_cell.length_a   1.000
_cell.length_b   1.000
_cell.length_c   1.000
_cell.angle_alpha   90.00
_cell.angle_beta   90.00
_cell.angle_gamma   90.00
#
_symmetry.space_group_name_H-M   'P 1'
#
loop_
_entity.id
_entity.type
_entity.pdbx_description
1 polymer ?
#
loop_
_entity_poly.entity_id
_entity_poly.type
_entity_poly.pdbx_seq_one_letter_code
_entity_poly.pdbx_strand_id
1 'polypeptide(L)' 'MAHQAFDPLWKSKRMTRRAAYAWLSQQMGLPPEKTHIGMFNQEQCCKVIRLCTGRTKAHDL' A
#
# COMPACT_ATOMS: atom_id res chain seq x y z
N MET A 1 -0.77 -0.18 -12.32
CA MET A 1 -1.83 -0.73 -11.45
C MET A 1 -1.56 -0.52 -9.96
N ALA A 2 -0.52 -1.09 -9.36
CA ALA A 2 -0.24 -0.91 -7.91
C ALA A 2 -0.05 0.57 -7.50
N HIS A 3 0.79 1.33 -8.23
CA HIS A 3 0.92 2.78 -8.02
C HIS A 3 -0.39 3.56 -8.18
N GLN A 4 -1.25 3.17 -9.13
CA GLN A 4 -2.53 3.86 -9.33
C GLN A 4 -3.47 3.66 -8.14
N ALA A 5 -3.43 2.50 -7.50
CA ALA A 5 -4.20 2.23 -6.29
C ALA A 5 -3.58 2.90 -5.04
N PHE A 6 -2.26 2.88 -4.92
CA PHE A 6 -1.54 3.39 -3.74
C PHE A 6 -1.33 4.90 -3.72
N ASP A 7 -0.95 5.50 -4.85
CA ASP A 7 -0.58 6.92 -4.90
C ASP A 7 -1.67 7.90 -4.41
N PRO A 8 -2.99 7.66 -4.62
CA PRO A 8 -4.04 8.52 -4.07
C PRO A 8 -3.94 8.76 -2.56
N LEU A 9 -3.39 7.80 -1.81
CA LEU A 9 -3.20 7.93 -0.37
C LEU A 9 -2.35 9.16 -0.01
N TRP A 10 -1.32 9.48 -0.80
CA TRP A 10 -0.45 10.63 -0.55
C TRP A 10 -0.65 11.79 -1.53
N LYS A 11 -1.12 11.54 -2.76
CA LYS A 11 -1.42 12.60 -3.74
C LYS A 11 -2.61 13.45 -3.35
N SER A 12 -3.55 12.92 -2.56
CA SER A 12 -4.67 13.69 -1.98
C SER A 12 -4.24 14.69 -0.90
N LYS A 13 -2.97 14.70 -0.49
CA LYS A 13 -2.41 15.51 0.62
C LYS A 13 -2.99 15.21 2.00
N ARG A 14 -3.85 14.18 2.15
CA ARG A 14 -4.33 13.71 3.46
C ARG A 14 -3.25 12.96 4.24
N MET A 15 -2.27 12.40 3.54
CA MET A 15 -1.11 11.74 4.11
C MET A 15 0.14 12.18 3.34
N THR A 16 1.27 12.29 4.02
CA THR A 16 2.55 12.53 3.34
C THR A 16 2.98 11.27 2.59
N ARG A 17 3.78 11.41 1.53
CA ARG A 17 4.34 10.25 0.80
C ARG A 17 5.11 9.31 1.74
N ARG A 18 5.89 9.88 2.68
CA ARG A 18 6.63 9.10 3.69
C ARG A 18 5.69 8.29 4.58
N ALA A 19 4.62 8.90 5.09
CA ALA A 19 3.64 8.20 5.92
C ALA A 19 2.92 7.09 5.13
N ALA A 20 2.63 7.30 3.84
CA ALA A 20 2.04 6.28 3.00
C ALA A 20 2.93 5.04 2.85
N TYR A 21 4.23 5.25 2.61
CA TYR A 21 5.18 4.13 2.49
C TYR A 21 5.47 3.46 3.84
N ALA A 22 5.45 4.20 4.94
CA ALA A 22 5.55 3.62 6.28
C ALA A 22 4.34 2.69 6.58
N TRP A 23 3.13 3.15 6.26
CA TRP A 23 1.92 2.30 6.35
C TRP A 23 2.04 1.08 5.45
N LEU A 24 2.48 1.25 4.20
CA LEU A 24 2.60 0.14 3.27
C LEU A 24 3.63 -0.91 3.76
N SER A 25 4.74 -0.46 4.33
CA SER A 25 5.77 -1.32 4.91
C SER A 25 5.20 -2.21 6.01
N GLN A 26 4.38 -1.64 6.91
CA GLN A 26 3.69 -2.39 7.96
C GLN A 26 2.71 -3.43 7.37
N GLN A 27 1.86 -3.03 6.41
CA GLN A 27 0.89 -3.96 5.79
C GLN A 27 1.57 -5.09 4.97
N MET A 28 2.74 -4.81 4.41
CA MET A 28 3.51 -5.78 3.65
C MET A 28 4.38 -6.69 4.52
N GLY A 29 4.63 -6.31 5.78
CA GLY A 29 5.59 -7.01 6.65
C GLY A 29 7.02 -6.91 6.14
N LEU A 30 7.35 -5.81 5.46
CA LEU A 30 8.65 -5.58 4.83
C LEU A 30 9.35 -4.40 5.49
N PRO A 31 10.68 -4.42 5.61
CA PRO A 31 11.39 -3.24 6.06
C PRO A 31 11.25 -2.09 5.03
N PRO A 32 11.34 -0.82 5.45
CA PRO A 32 11.11 0.33 4.57
C PRO A 32 11.97 0.32 3.29
N GLU A 33 13.23 -0.07 3.40
CA GLU A 33 14.18 -0.16 2.29
C GLU A 33 13.81 -1.23 1.24
N LYS A 34 12.96 -2.19 1.60
CA LYS A 34 12.40 -3.18 0.66
C LYS A 34 10.98 -2.82 0.21
N THR A 35 10.41 -1.73 0.70
CA THR A 35 9.01 -1.33 0.44
C THR A 35 8.95 -0.31 -0.70
N HIS A 36 9.45 -0.69 -1.87
CA HIS A 36 9.35 0.12 -3.09
C HIS A 36 8.54 -0.63 -4.14
N ILE A 37 7.40 -0.07 -4.55
CA ILE A 37 6.48 -0.71 -5.50
C ILE A 37 7.18 -1.04 -6.83
N GLY A 38 8.15 -0.23 -7.27
CA GLY A 38 8.95 -0.52 -8.48
C GLY A 38 9.85 -1.76 -8.35
N MET A 39 10.08 -2.27 -7.14
CA MET A 39 10.83 -3.51 -6.87
C MET A 39 9.93 -4.70 -6.56
N PHE A 40 8.61 -4.52 -6.53
CA PHE A 40 7.67 -5.58 -6.19
C PHE A 40 7.45 -6.52 -7.37
N ASN A 41 7.38 -7.82 -7.08
CA ASN A 41 6.92 -8.80 -8.04
C ASN A 41 5.40 -8.70 -8.28
N GLN A 42 4.87 -9.51 -9.18
CA GLN A 42 3.44 -9.47 -9.55
C GLN A 42 2.52 -9.74 -8.34
N GLU A 43 2.85 -10.71 -7.50
CA GLU A 43 2.04 -11.05 -6.31
C GLU A 43 2.01 -9.92 -5.29
N GLN A 44 3.16 -9.29 -5.03
CA GLN A 44 3.28 -8.14 -4.14
C GLN A 44 2.49 -6.94 -4.71
N CYS A 45 2.56 -6.69 -6.01
CA CYS A 45 1.74 -5.66 -6.66
C CYS A 45 0.23 -5.93 -6.49
N CYS A 46 -0.21 -7.18 -6.65
CA CYS A 46 -1.59 -7.58 -6.40
C CYS A 46 -1.99 -7.35 -4.94
N LYS A 47 -1.12 -7.65 -3.98
CA LYS A 47 -1.36 -7.37 -2.55
C LYS A 47 -1.51 -5.86 -2.28
N VAL A 48 -0.66 -5.01 -2.86
CA VAL A 48 -0.80 -3.54 -2.76
C VAL A 48 -2.17 -3.09 -3.26
N ILE A 49 -2.61 -3.59 -4.41
CA ILE A 49 -3.91 -3.22 -4.98
C ILE A 49 -5.03 -3.61 -4.01
N ARG A 50 -5.04 -4.85 -3.49
CA ARG A 50 -6.05 -5.32 -2.53
C ARG A 50 -6.09 -4.46 -1.25
N LEU A 51 -4.93 -4.08 -0.73
CA LEU A 51 -4.82 -3.20 0.44
C LEU A 51 -5.40 -1.80 0.20
N CYS A 52 -5.28 -1.28 -1.03
CA CYS A 52 -5.69 0.09 -1.35
C CYS A 52 -7.11 0.19 -1.94
N THR A 53 -7.65 -0.88 -2.53
CA THR A 53 -8.99 -0.91 -3.15
C THR A 53 -10.02 -1.69 -2.32
N GLY A 54 -9.61 -2.20 -1.15
CA GLY A 54 -10.43 -2.97 -0.22
C GLY A 54 -11.54 -2.14 0.43
N ARG A 55 -12.75 -2.33 -0.10
CA ARG A 55 -14.05 -2.05 0.53
C ARG A 55 -14.20 -2.79 1.88
N THR A 56 -15.00 -2.18 2.75
CA THR A 56 -15.50 -2.55 4.09
C THR A 56 -15.95 -4.02 4.26
N LYS A 57 -15.80 -4.55 5.50
CA LYS A 57 -16.11 -5.90 6.09
C LYS A 57 -14.87 -6.82 6.17
N ALA A 58 -14.38 -7.29 7.32
CA ALA A 58 -14.99 -7.61 8.62
C ALA A 58 -14.04 -7.18 9.77
N HIS A 59 -14.46 -6.36 10.73
CA HIS A 59 -15.03 -6.83 12.01
C HIS A 59 -15.97 -8.03 11.85
N ASP A 60 -15.48 -9.20 12.27
CA ASP A 60 -16.21 -10.33 12.85
C ASP A 60 -15.15 -11.37 13.26
N LEU A 61 -14.59 -11.14 14.45
CA LEU A 61 -14.15 -12.16 15.40
C LEU A 61 -14.80 -11.81 16.73
#